data_AF-A0A525IFI1-F1
#
_entry.id   AF-A0A525IFI1-F1
#
_cell.length_a   1.000
_cell.length_b   1.000
_cell.length_c   1.000
_cell.angle_alpha   90.00
_cell.angle_beta   90.00
_cell.angle_gamma   90.00
#
_symmetry.space_group_name_H-M   'P 1'
#
loop_
_entity.id
_entity.type
_entity.pdbx_description
1 polymer ?
#
loop_
_entity_poly.entity_id
_entity_poly.type
_entity_poly.pdbx_seq_one_letter_code
_entity_poly.pdbx_strand_id
1 'polypeptide(L)'
;MSRWFKRALSFDSVALKIFLIVIFGLSAAPLRADGEDDAAIAKSLADMLRAARQVISSNQPRINDPNIGDKGLSGQVVLQQALESYKKTTGTDPATVDPASRHGRLLRAQMDAIVEVTDANQSTINAKGVGFKAFIPAVFARLVNEAFESRAKDEAQIKVTAPEQLVRNRKSRPDEWEGDVIRSKLLGTDWPRGQAYAAEALTKGRSSYRMMMPEYYAASCL
;
A
#
# COMPACT_ATOMS: atom_id res chain seq x y z
N MET A 1 28.26 31.14 94.48
CA MET A 1 29.52 30.98 93.72
C MET A 1 29.38 29.79 92.76
N SER A 2 29.99 29.89 91.56
CA SER A 2 30.07 28.93 90.43
C SER A 2 28.75 28.43 89.80
N ARG A 3 28.24 28.93 88.65
CA ARG A 3 28.69 28.89 87.24
C ARG A 3 28.99 27.49 86.64
N TRP A 4 28.11 27.12 85.70
CA TRP A 4 28.36 26.41 84.42
C TRP A 4 28.73 24.92 84.43
N PHE A 5 27.83 24.06 83.95
CA PHE A 5 28.03 23.34 82.67
C PHE A 5 26.71 22.77 82.11
N LYS A 6 26.74 22.65 80.77
CA LYS A 6 25.71 22.21 79.80
C LYS A 6 25.26 20.76 80.08
N ARG A 7 24.18 20.18 79.54
CA ARG A 7 23.70 20.12 78.15
C ARG A 7 22.39 19.30 78.16
N ALA A 8 21.33 19.75 77.48
CA ALA A 8 20.10 18.99 77.32
C ALA A 8 20.29 17.86 76.28
N LEU A 9 19.89 16.65 76.64
CA LEU A 9 19.69 15.50 75.77
C LEU A 9 18.19 15.18 75.79
N SER A 10 17.50 15.47 74.69
CA SER A 10 16.23 14.83 74.35
C SER A 10 16.39 14.30 72.94
N PHE A 11 16.40 12.98 72.82
CA PHE A 11 16.40 12.24 71.58
C PHE A 11 14.98 12.29 71.01
N ASP A 12 14.74 13.18 70.05
CA ASP A 12 13.53 13.11 69.24
C ASP A 12 13.73 12.18 68.05
N SER A 13 12.74 11.31 67.91
CA SER A 13 12.74 10.14 67.06
C SER A 13 12.62 10.49 65.58
N VAL A 14 13.48 9.84 64.82
CA VAL A 14 13.39 9.49 63.40
C VAL A 14 11.95 9.51 62.86
N ALA A 15 11.67 10.43 61.93
CA ALA A 15 10.63 10.26 60.91
C ALA A 15 10.92 11.19 59.73
N LEU A 16 11.99 10.91 59.00
CA LEU A 16 12.25 11.50 57.68
C LEU A 16 11.19 10.96 56.70
N LYS A 17 10.12 11.73 56.48
CA LYS A 17 9.11 11.42 55.45
C LYS A 17 9.70 11.69 54.06
N ILE A 18 10.35 10.66 53.50
CA ILE A 18 10.70 10.62 52.08
C ILE A 18 9.40 10.38 51.30
N PHE A 19 8.89 11.44 50.67
CA PHE A 19 7.80 11.33 49.70
C PHE A 19 8.37 10.82 48.38
N LEU A 20 8.42 9.50 48.23
CA LEU A 20 8.80 8.82 47.00
C LEU A 20 7.61 8.90 46.03
N ILE A 21 7.63 9.91 45.16
CA ILE A 21 6.75 9.99 44.00
C ILE A 21 7.20 8.91 43.02
N VAL A 22 6.59 7.73 43.11
CA VAL A 22 6.65 6.73 42.04
C VAL A 22 5.57 7.09 41.04
N ILE A 23 5.91 7.91 40.05
CA ILE A 23 5.12 7.99 38.83
C ILE A 23 5.36 6.67 38.10
N PHE A 24 4.50 5.69 38.34
CA PHE A 24 4.28 4.62 37.38
C PHE A 24 3.70 5.28 36.14
N GLY A 25 4.57 5.64 35.20
CA GLY A 25 4.16 5.98 33.87
C GLY A 25 3.46 4.77 33.29
N LEU A 26 2.13 4.74 33.33
CA LEU A 26 1.36 3.99 32.36
C LEU A 26 1.76 4.55 31.00
N SER A 27 2.76 3.94 30.36
CA SER A 27 2.84 3.96 28.92
C SER A 27 1.58 3.25 28.44
N ALA A 28 0.53 4.03 28.20
CA ALA A 28 -0.51 3.65 27.26
C ALA A 28 0.18 3.61 25.90
N ALA A 29 0.87 2.50 25.61
CA ALA A 29 1.11 2.11 24.23
C ALA A 29 -0.28 2.05 23.60
N PRO A 30 -0.55 2.79 22.51
CA PRO A 30 -1.84 2.69 21.84
C PRO A 30 -2.11 1.22 21.55
N LEU A 31 -3.24 0.73 22.07
CA LEU A 31 -3.71 -0.63 21.83
C LEU A 31 -3.85 -0.84 20.32
N ARG A 32 -3.40 -2.01 19.87
CA ARG A 32 -3.39 -2.53 18.50
C ARG A 32 -4.72 -2.30 17.74
N ALA A 33 -4.85 -1.14 17.10
CA ALA A 33 -5.84 -0.88 16.05
C ALA A 33 -5.22 -0.95 14.63
N ASP A 34 -3.89 -0.86 14.51
CA ASP A 34 -3.19 -0.76 13.21
C ASP A 34 -3.39 -1.98 12.29
N GLY A 35 -3.47 -3.21 12.82
CA GLY A 35 -3.44 -4.41 11.98
C GLY A 35 -4.71 -4.65 11.16
N GLU A 36 -5.88 -4.33 11.71
CA GLU A 36 -7.17 -4.44 10.99
C GLU A 36 -7.31 -3.31 9.95
N ASP A 37 -6.86 -2.10 10.31
CA ASP A 37 -6.77 -0.96 9.40
C ASP A 37 -5.78 -1.21 8.24
N ASP A 38 -4.61 -1.78 8.52
CA ASP A 38 -3.60 -2.12 7.50
C ASP A 38 -4.12 -3.15 6.51
N ALA A 39 -4.84 -4.17 6.98
CA ALA A 39 -5.43 -5.18 6.12
C ALA A 39 -6.47 -4.57 5.16
N ALA A 40 -7.37 -3.71 5.68
CA ALA A 40 -8.38 -3.04 4.89
C ALA A 40 -7.75 -2.08 3.87
N ILE A 41 -6.74 -1.29 4.28
CA ILE A 41 -6.02 -0.36 3.42
C ILE A 41 -5.28 -1.10 2.31
N ALA A 42 -4.50 -2.13 2.65
CA ALA A 42 -3.73 -2.90 1.69
C ALA A 42 -4.65 -3.56 0.64
N LYS A 43 -5.77 -4.13 1.09
CA LYS A 43 -6.76 -4.73 0.19
C LYS A 43 -7.37 -3.70 -0.74
N SER A 44 -7.80 -2.56 -0.20
CA SER A 44 -8.40 -1.47 -0.98
C SER A 44 -7.44 -0.92 -2.05
N LEU A 45 -6.18 -0.66 -1.70
CA LEU A 45 -5.18 -0.18 -2.66
C LEU A 45 -4.88 -1.23 -3.76
N ALA A 46 -4.86 -2.51 -3.40
CA ALA A 46 -4.66 -3.58 -4.38
C ALA A 46 -5.88 -3.75 -5.31
N ASP A 47 -7.10 -3.65 -4.79
CA ASP A 47 -8.32 -3.69 -5.59
C ASP A 47 -8.42 -2.50 -6.56
N MET A 48 -8.02 -1.30 -6.13
CA MET A 48 -7.99 -0.10 -6.98
C MET A 48 -6.98 -0.23 -8.12
N LEU A 49 -5.75 -0.68 -7.84
CA LEU A 49 -4.77 -0.92 -8.90
C LEU A 49 -5.25 -1.99 -9.90
N ARG A 50 -5.88 -3.07 -9.42
CA ARG A 50 -6.47 -4.12 -10.26
C ARG A 50 -7.56 -3.56 -11.17
N ALA A 51 -8.46 -2.75 -10.62
CA ALA A 51 -9.52 -2.11 -11.37
C ALA A 51 -8.95 -1.23 -12.50
N ALA A 52 -7.97 -0.37 -12.19
CA ALA A 52 -7.33 0.50 -13.19
C ALA A 52 -6.56 -0.29 -14.27
N ARG A 53 -5.83 -1.34 -13.88
CA ARG A 53 -5.14 -2.22 -14.83
C ARG A 53 -6.10 -2.94 -15.76
N GLN A 54 -7.27 -3.35 -15.26
CA GLN A 54 -8.30 -3.97 -16.08
C GLN A 54 -8.81 -3.00 -17.16
N VAL A 55 -8.97 -1.72 -16.85
CA VAL A 55 -9.35 -0.70 -17.83
C VAL A 55 -8.34 -0.63 -18.98
N ILE A 56 -7.04 -0.57 -18.66
CA ILE A 56 -5.98 -0.57 -19.68
C ILE A 56 -5.97 -1.86 -20.49
N SER A 57 -6.22 -3.01 -19.84
CA SER A 57 -6.30 -4.31 -20.50
C SER A 57 -7.45 -4.38 -21.49
N SER A 58 -8.66 -3.97 -21.07
CA SER A 58 -9.86 -3.99 -21.91
C SER A 58 -9.77 -3.01 -23.09
N ASN A 59 -8.99 -1.93 -22.94
CA ASN A 59 -8.77 -0.94 -23.99
C ASN A 59 -7.55 -1.25 -24.89
N GLN A 60 -6.84 -2.37 -24.71
CA GLN A 60 -5.66 -2.70 -25.52
C GLN A 60 -5.92 -2.69 -27.04
N PRO A 61 -7.02 -3.26 -27.57
CA PRO A 61 -7.30 -3.19 -29.01
C PRO A 61 -7.41 -1.75 -29.51
N ARG A 62 -8.05 -0.87 -28.74
CA ARG A 62 -8.23 0.55 -29.09
C ARG A 62 -6.93 1.33 -28.97
N ILE A 63 -6.16 1.11 -27.89
CA ILE A 63 -4.82 1.69 -27.70
C ILE A 63 -3.96 1.35 -28.92
N ASN A 64 -3.89 0.07 -29.29
CA ASN A 64 -3.01 -0.42 -30.34
C ASN A 64 -3.58 -0.28 -31.77
N ASP A 65 -4.72 0.39 -31.97
CA ASP A 65 -5.24 0.68 -33.31
C ASP A 65 -4.39 1.77 -33.98
N PRO A 66 -3.69 1.52 -35.11
CA PRO A 66 -2.87 2.53 -35.76
C PRO A 66 -3.70 3.62 -36.48
N ASN A 67 -4.98 3.38 -36.76
CA ASN A 67 -5.83 4.29 -37.55
C ASN A 67 -6.47 5.39 -36.71
N ILE A 68 -6.57 5.19 -35.39
CA ILE A 68 -7.17 6.15 -34.47
C ILE A 68 -6.06 6.96 -33.80
N GLY A 69 -6.13 8.29 -33.89
CA GLY A 69 -5.24 9.20 -33.15
C GLY A 69 -5.71 9.33 -31.71
N ASP A 70 -6.70 10.19 -31.49
CA ASP A 70 -7.31 10.37 -30.17
C ASP A 70 -8.06 9.09 -29.74
N LYS A 71 -7.54 8.43 -28.71
CA LYS A 71 -8.16 7.24 -28.14
C LYS A 71 -9.30 7.59 -27.20
N GLY A 72 -9.50 8.83 -26.79
CA GLY A 72 -10.49 9.21 -25.79
C GLY A 72 -10.25 8.53 -24.44
N LEU A 73 -8.99 8.16 -24.16
CA LEU A 73 -8.57 7.42 -22.97
C LEU A 73 -7.67 8.31 -22.11
N SER A 74 -8.20 9.45 -21.68
CA SER A 74 -7.52 10.34 -20.72
C SER A 74 -7.44 9.70 -19.33
N GLY A 75 -6.60 10.24 -18.46
CA GLY A 75 -6.48 9.79 -17.08
C GLY A 75 -7.79 9.84 -16.32
N GLN A 76 -8.61 10.87 -16.54
CA GLN A 76 -9.92 10.97 -15.93
C GLN A 76 -10.89 9.87 -16.41
N VAL A 77 -10.87 9.53 -17.71
CA VAL A 77 -11.69 8.44 -18.26
C VAL A 77 -11.26 7.10 -17.68
N VAL A 78 -9.95 6.86 -17.58
CA VAL A 78 -9.41 5.65 -16.95
C VAL A 78 -9.81 5.56 -15.49
N LEU A 79 -9.67 6.64 -14.73
CA LEU A 79 -10.05 6.69 -13.32
C LEU A 79 -11.55 6.43 -13.14
N GLN A 80 -12.42 7.05 -13.92
CA GLN A 80 -13.87 6.83 -13.82
C GLN A 80 -14.26 5.36 -14.03
N GLN A 81 -13.75 4.71 -15.08
CA GLN A 81 -14.01 3.29 -15.32
C GLN A 81 -13.42 2.38 -14.23
N ALA A 82 -12.27 2.78 -13.65
CA ALA A 82 -11.66 2.08 -12.53
C ALA A 82 -12.51 2.19 -11.25
N LEU A 83 -13.06 3.37 -10.94
CA LEU A 83 -13.95 3.59 -9.80
C LEU A 83 -15.23 2.74 -9.91
N GLU A 84 -15.83 2.66 -11.10
CA GLU A 84 -16.99 1.79 -11.36
C GLU A 84 -16.65 0.31 -11.11
N SER A 85 -15.51 -0.15 -11.64
CA SER A 85 -15.03 -1.52 -11.47
C SER A 85 -14.69 -1.85 -10.03
N TYR A 86 -14.06 -0.90 -9.32
CA TYR A 86 -13.76 -1.00 -7.89
C TYR A 86 -15.04 -1.14 -7.07
N LYS A 87 -16.02 -0.26 -7.30
CA LYS A 87 -17.30 -0.28 -6.58
C LYS A 87 -18.05 -1.58 -6.81
N LYS A 88 -18.07 -2.07 -8.05
CA LYS A 88 -18.67 -3.37 -8.38
C LYS A 88 -17.99 -4.53 -7.67
N THR A 89 -16.67 -4.49 -7.52
CA THR A 89 -15.88 -5.59 -6.96
C THR A 89 -15.88 -5.60 -5.42
N THR A 90 -15.85 -4.41 -4.80
CA THR A 90 -15.68 -4.26 -3.35
C THR A 90 -16.99 -3.93 -2.62
N GLY A 91 -18.03 -3.48 -3.34
CA GLY A 91 -19.25 -2.93 -2.76
C GLY A 91 -19.06 -1.55 -2.11
N THR A 92 -17.85 -0.99 -2.13
CA THR A 92 -17.53 0.30 -1.49
C THR A 92 -17.31 1.37 -2.55
N ASP A 93 -17.89 2.54 -2.33
CA ASP A 93 -17.58 3.72 -3.14
C ASP A 93 -16.30 4.38 -2.61
N PRO A 94 -15.22 4.49 -3.41
CA PRO A 94 -13.99 5.12 -2.95
C PRO A 94 -14.17 6.57 -2.49
N ALA A 95 -15.16 7.28 -3.06
CA ALA A 95 -15.43 8.67 -2.70
C ALA A 95 -15.99 8.83 -1.27
N THR A 96 -16.59 7.77 -0.70
CA THR A 96 -17.15 7.79 0.65
C THR A 96 -16.12 7.48 1.74
N VAL A 97 -14.91 7.06 1.38
CA VAL A 97 -13.82 6.84 2.35
C VAL A 97 -13.33 8.20 2.86
N ASP A 98 -13.32 8.40 4.17
CA ASP A 98 -12.94 9.66 4.81
C ASP A 98 -11.58 10.19 4.28
N PRO A 99 -11.52 11.35 3.61
CA PRO A 99 -10.29 11.92 3.08
C PRO A 99 -9.22 12.23 4.13
N ALA A 100 -9.63 12.46 5.39
CA ALA A 100 -8.69 12.73 6.47
C ALA A 100 -8.04 11.45 7.02
N SER A 101 -8.71 10.30 6.90
CA SER A 101 -8.18 9.00 7.32
C SER A 101 -6.93 8.59 6.52
N ARG A 102 -6.08 7.75 7.10
CA ARG A 102 -4.91 7.19 6.40
C ARG A 102 -5.33 6.42 5.14
N HIS A 103 -6.40 5.63 5.22
CA HIS A 103 -6.98 4.93 4.08
C HIS A 103 -7.37 5.90 2.96
N GLY A 104 -8.15 6.93 3.28
CA GLY A 104 -8.63 7.88 2.29
C GLY A 104 -7.52 8.69 1.61
N ARG A 105 -6.46 9.06 2.35
CA ARG A 105 -5.29 9.75 1.79
C ARG A 105 -4.52 8.86 0.81
N LEU A 106 -4.21 7.62 1.21
CA LEU A 106 -3.48 6.67 0.36
C LEU A 106 -4.29 6.30 -0.88
N LEU A 107 -5.59 6.05 -0.73
CA LEU A 107 -6.46 5.69 -1.84
C LEU A 107 -6.54 6.82 -2.87
N ARG A 108 -6.65 8.08 -2.44
CA ARG A 108 -6.61 9.26 -3.34
C ARG A 108 -5.24 9.45 -3.98
N ALA A 109 -4.15 9.26 -3.22
CA ALA A 109 -2.80 9.31 -3.79
C ALA A 109 -2.61 8.30 -4.93
N GLN A 110 -3.23 7.12 -4.84
CA GLN A 110 -3.21 6.13 -5.90
C GLN A 110 -4.10 6.51 -7.10
N MET A 111 -5.27 7.12 -6.86
CA MET A 111 -6.12 7.67 -7.92
C MET A 111 -5.40 8.77 -8.71
N ASP A 112 -4.72 9.67 -8.01
CA ASP A 112 -3.92 10.72 -8.64
C ASP A 112 -2.80 10.13 -9.49
N ALA A 113 -2.11 9.09 -8.98
CA ALA A 113 -1.07 8.38 -9.74
C ALA A 113 -1.62 7.72 -11.01
N ILE A 114 -2.84 7.18 -10.97
CA ILE A 114 -3.53 6.62 -12.16
C ILE A 114 -3.77 7.69 -13.22
N VAL A 115 -4.26 8.86 -12.81
CA VAL A 115 -4.52 9.99 -13.71
C VAL A 115 -3.20 10.50 -14.30
N GLU A 116 -2.23 10.81 -13.43
CA GLU A 116 -0.91 11.32 -13.80
C GLU A 116 -0.22 10.43 -14.84
N VAL A 117 -0.15 9.12 -14.59
CA VAL A 117 0.53 8.18 -15.49
C VAL A 117 -0.16 8.09 -16.83
N THR A 118 -1.49 8.08 -16.85
CA THR A 118 -2.25 8.01 -18.10
C THR A 118 -2.09 9.28 -18.92
N ASP A 119 -2.14 10.44 -18.27
CA ASP A 119 -1.99 11.74 -18.92
C ASP A 119 -0.58 11.97 -19.44
N ALA A 120 0.44 11.60 -18.66
CA ALA A 120 1.84 11.66 -19.06
C ALA A 120 2.17 10.77 -20.27
N ASN A 121 1.34 9.76 -20.57
CA ASN A 121 1.54 8.83 -21.67
C ASN A 121 0.61 9.08 -22.88
N GLN A 122 -0.14 10.19 -22.91
CA GLN A 122 -1.09 10.46 -23.99
C GLN A 122 -0.43 10.52 -25.38
N SER A 123 0.80 11.02 -25.48
CA SER A 123 1.54 11.02 -26.76
C SER A 123 1.77 9.61 -27.30
N THR A 124 2.07 8.66 -26.42
CA THR A 124 2.25 7.25 -26.77
C THR A 124 0.91 6.59 -27.08
N ILE A 125 -0.10 6.79 -26.21
CA ILE A 125 -1.45 6.23 -26.36
C ILE A 125 -2.10 6.69 -27.66
N ASN A 126 -1.92 7.96 -28.04
CA ASN A 126 -2.56 8.57 -29.22
C ASN A 126 -1.69 8.55 -30.49
N ALA A 127 -0.54 7.87 -30.47
CA ALA A 127 0.33 7.78 -31.64
C ALA A 127 -0.39 7.10 -32.82
N LYS A 128 -0.55 7.83 -33.93
CA LYS A 128 -1.09 7.30 -35.20
C LYS A 128 -0.03 6.49 -35.94
N GLY A 129 -0.48 5.52 -36.74
CA GLY A 129 0.39 4.67 -37.56
C GLY A 129 1.19 3.63 -36.78
N VAL A 130 1.09 3.62 -35.44
CA VAL A 130 1.78 2.67 -34.57
C VAL A 130 0.77 1.69 -33.99
N GLY A 131 0.96 0.40 -34.27
CA GLY A 131 0.17 -0.68 -33.68
C GLY A 131 0.55 -0.90 -32.23
N PHE A 132 1.66 -1.62 -31.99
CA PHE A 132 2.13 -1.88 -30.63
C PHE A 132 2.78 -0.64 -30.00
N LYS A 133 2.16 -0.09 -28.95
CA LYS A 133 2.61 1.13 -28.27
C LYS A 133 3.40 0.92 -26.99
N ALA A 134 3.58 -0.33 -26.56
CA ALA A 134 4.18 -0.69 -25.27
C ALA A 134 3.48 -0.12 -24.02
N PHE A 135 2.35 0.59 -24.15
CA PHE A 135 1.49 1.00 -23.05
C PHE A 135 0.51 -0.13 -22.69
N ILE A 136 1.06 -1.21 -22.14
CA ILE A 136 0.36 -2.43 -21.73
C ILE A 136 0.05 -2.40 -20.22
N PRO A 137 -0.87 -3.25 -19.70
CA PRO A 137 -1.25 -3.24 -18.28
C PRO A 137 -0.08 -3.37 -17.29
N ALA A 138 0.96 -4.14 -17.63
CA ALA A 138 2.14 -4.29 -16.78
C ALA A 138 3.01 -3.02 -16.72
N VAL A 139 3.15 -2.30 -17.84
CA VAL A 139 3.89 -1.04 -17.89
C VAL A 139 3.11 0.05 -17.16
N PHE A 140 1.80 0.13 -17.38
CA PHE A 140 0.91 1.02 -16.64
C PHE A 140 1.01 0.78 -15.14
N ALA A 141 0.87 -0.46 -14.68
CA ALA A 141 0.95 -0.81 -13.26
C ALA A 141 2.26 -0.36 -12.63
N ARG A 142 3.40 -0.64 -13.29
CA ARG A 142 4.70 -0.22 -12.80
C ARG A 142 4.79 1.30 -12.64
N LEU A 143 4.34 2.05 -13.65
CA LEU A 143 4.38 3.51 -13.61
C LEU A 143 3.48 4.06 -12.50
N VAL A 144 2.28 3.50 -12.32
CA VAL A 144 1.36 3.88 -11.23
C VAL A 144 1.99 3.58 -9.88
N ASN A 145 2.65 2.44 -9.71
CA ASN A 145 3.33 2.08 -8.48
C ASN A 145 4.46 3.07 -8.17
N GLU A 146 5.30 3.40 -9.15
CA GLU A 146 6.38 4.39 -8.99
C GLU A 146 5.83 5.78 -8.61
N ALA A 147 4.77 6.24 -9.27
CA ALA A 147 4.10 7.51 -8.96
C ALA A 147 3.42 7.49 -7.57
N PHE A 148 2.74 6.40 -7.22
CA PHE A 148 2.13 6.21 -5.91
C PHE A 148 3.16 6.20 -4.79
N GLU A 149 4.26 5.46 -4.93
CA GLU A 149 5.34 5.40 -3.94
C GLU A 149 5.95 6.78 -3.69
N SER A 150 6.05 7.63 -4.72
CA SER A 150 6.52 9.02 -4.54
C SER A 150 5.59 9.86 -3.66
N ARG A 151 4.28 9.58 -3.70
CA ARG A 151 3.22 10.29 -2.97
C ARG A 151 3.03 9.72 -1.56
N ALA A 152 2.98 8.40 -1.44
CA ALA A 152 2.80 7.66 -0.20
C ALA A 152 4.08 7.60 0.65
N LYS A 153 5.25 7.85 0.05
CA LYS A 153 6.56 7.84 0.71
C LYS A 153 6.78 6.53 1.48
N ASP A 154 6.81 6.61 2.80
CA ASP A 154 7.05 5.49 3.71
C ASP A 154 5.76 4.88 4.27
N GLU A 155 4.59 5.47 4.00
CA GLU A 155 3.32 5.03 4.58
C GLU A 155 2.76 3.76 3.94
N ALA A 156 2.99 3.56 2.64
CA ALA A 156 2.56 2.38 1.89
C ALA A 156 3.35 2.21 0.58
N GLN A 157 3.47 0.96 0.13
CA GLN A 157 4.04 0.60 -1.18
C GLN A 157 3.10 -0.39 -1.85
N ILE A 158 3.07 -0.37 -3.19
CA ILE A 158 2.32 -1.36 -3.98
C ILE A 158 3.20 -1.85 -5.12
N LYS A 159 3.20 -3.16 -5.33
CA LYS A 159 4.06 -3.82 -6.31
C LYS A 159 3.28 -4.88 -7.04
N VAL A 160 3.45 -4.92 -8.37
CA VAL A 160 3.04 -6.08 -9.17
C VAL A 160 4.30 -6.90 -9.43
N THR A 161 4.26 -8.16 -9.01
CA THR A 161 5.34 -9.13 -9.14
C THR A 161 4.79 -10.46 -9.64
N ALA A 162 5.67 -11.41 -9.97
CA ALA A 162 5.33 -12.75 -10.43
C ALA A 162 6.46 -13.71 -9.99
N PRO A 163 6.32 -15.04 -10.21
CA PRO A 163 7.45 -15.96 -10.08
C PRO A 163 8.67 -15.43 -10.84
N GLU A 164 9.86 -15.49 -10.23
CA GLU A 164 11.05 -14.80 -10.74
C GLU A 164 11.36 -15.12 -12.21
N GLN A 165 11.17 -16.37 -12.62
CA GLN A 165 11.38 -16.83 -13.99
C GLN A 165 10.41 -16.22 -15.02
N LEU A 166 9.30 -15.63 -14.57
CA LEU A 166 8.30 -14.96 -15.40
C LEU A 166 8.46 -13.43 -15.41
N VAL A 167 9.25 -12.87 -14.49
CA VAL A 167 9.42 -11.43 -14.37
C VAL A 167 10.53 -10.93 -15.30
N ARG A 168 10.14 -10.19 -16.33
CA ARG A 168 11.07 -9.55 -17.27
C ARG A 168 11.73 -8.29 -16.69
N ASN A 169 10.95 -7.45 -16.01
CA ASN A 169 11.46 -6.20 -15.45
C ASN A 169 12.14 -6.44 -14.09
N ARG A 170 13.43 -6.13 -13.98
CA ARG A 170 14.20 -6.27 -12.74
C ARG A 170 13.57 -5.53 -11.55
N LYS A 171 12.97 -4.35 -11.75
CA LYS A 171 12.28 -3.60 -10.67
C LYS A 171 11.02 -4.31 -10.14
N SER A 172 10.46 -5.23 -10.91
CA SER A 172 9.26 -6.00 -10.55
C SER A 172 9.61 -7.37 -9.98
N ARG A 173 10.90 -7.75 -9.87
CA ARG A 173 11.29 -9.07 -9.35
C ARG A 173 10.88 -9.22 -7.90
N PRO A 174 10.42 -10.40 -7.47
CA PRO A 174 10.08 -10.62 -6.08
C PRO A 174 11.32 -10.44 -5.20
N ASP A 175 11.15 -9.88 -4.00
CA ASP A 175 12.15 -10.06 -2.96
C ASP A 175 12.06 -11.48 -2.36
N GLU A 176 12.91 -11.78 -1.38
CA GLU A 176 12.95 -13.12 -0.75
C GLU A 176 11.60 -13.51 -0.15
N TRP A 177 10.97 -12.60 0.61
CA TRP A 177 9.66 -12.84 1.23
C TRP A 177 8.56 -13.03 0.18
N GLU A 178 8.51 -12.19 -0.86
CA GLU A 178 7.55 -12.32 -1.95
C GLU A 178 7.74 -13.65 -2.70
N GLY A 179 9.00 -14.03 -2.95
CA GLY A 179 9.35 -15.28 -3.63
C GLY A 179 8.91 -16.50 -2.83
N ASP A 180 9.12 -16.49 -1.52
CA ASP A 180 8.67 -17.56 -0.63
C ASP A 180 7.16 -17.66 -0.55
N VAL A 181 6.44 -16.53 -0.45
CA VAL A 181 4.97 -16.52 -0.45
C VAL A 181 4.43 -17.04 -1.79
N ILE A 182 5.02 -16.63 -2.91
CA ILE A 182 4.65 -17.16 -4.24
C ILE A 182 4.82 -18.68 -4.28
N ARG A 183 5.99 -19.20 -3.91
CA ARG A 183 6.29 -20.64 -4.00
C ARG A 183 5.49 -21.48 -3.02
N SER A 184 5.43 -21.07 -1.76
CA SER A 184 4.87 -21.88 -0.67
C SER A 184 3.37 -21.71 -0.48
N LYS A 185 2.78 -20.60 -0.96
CA LYS A 185 1.35 -20.31 -0.84
C LYS A 185 0.70 -20.18 -2.21
N LEU A 186 0.99 -19.12 -2.96
CA LEU A 186 0.16 -18.75 -4.11
C LEU A 186 0.21 -19.72 -5.30
N LEU A 187 1.29 -20.51 -5.41
CA LEU A 187 1.42 -21.63 -6.36
C LEU A 187 1.11 -23.00 -5.75
N GLY A 188 0.86 -23.09 -4.45
CA GLY A 188 0.53 -24.34 -3.77
C GLY A 188 -0.83 -24.86 -4.19
N THR A 189 -0.94 -26.18 -4.42
CA THR A 189 -2.20 -26.83 -4.82
C THR A 189 -3.28 -26.74 -3.76
N ASP A 190 -2.86 -26.67 -2.49
CA ASP A 190 -3.76 -26.68 -1.34
C ASP A 190 -4.12 -25.26 -0.87
N TRP A 191 -3.55 -24.23 -1.50
CA TRP A 191 -3.90 -22.85 -1.19
C TRP A 191 -5.16 -22.44 -1.94
N PRO A 192 -6.20 -21.91 -1.26
CA PRO A 192 -7.44 -21.56 -1.93
C PRO A 192 -7.24 -20.51 -3.03
N ARG A 193 -7.81 -20.79 -4.21
CA ARG A 193 -7.68 -19.92 -5.37
C ARG A 193 -8.24 -18.53 -5.05
N GLY A 194 -7.45 -17.50 -5.34
CA GLY A 194 -7.84 -16.11 -5.10
C GLY A 194 -7.63 -15.62 -3.66
N GLN A 195 -7.25 -16.50 -2.72
CA GLN A 195 -6.99 -16.10 -1.35
C GLN A 195 -5.66 -15.35 -1.24
N ALA A 196 -5.70 -14.14 -0.66
CA ALA A 196 -4.51 -13.38 -0.33
C ALA A 196 -3.77 -13.97 0.87
N TYR A 197 -2.45 -13.80 0.90
CA TYR A 197 -1.62 -14.07 2.07
C TYR A 197 -1.15 -12.74 2.66
N ALA A 198 -1.18 -12.61 3.99
CA ALA A 198 -0.65 -11.45 4.68
C ALA A 198 0.15 -11.85 5.92
N ALA A 199 1.18 -11.08 6.22
CA ALA A 199 2.00 -11.23 7.42
C ALA A 199 2.73 -9.93 7.73
N GLU A 200 3.11 -9.74 8.99
CA GLU A 200 4.17 -8.82 9.37
C GLU A 200 5.50 -9.33 8.82
N ALA A 201 6.19 -8.50 8.06
CA ALA A 201 7.50 -8.83 7.50
C ALA A 201 8.31 -7.56 7.22
N LEU A 202 9.63 -7.71 7.11
CA LEU A 202 10.50 -6.58 6.88
C LEU A 202 10.34 -6.04 5.44
N THR A 203 10.27 -4.72 5.34
CA THR A 203 10.40 -3.96 4.09
C THR A 203 11.45 -2.88 4.31
N LYS A 204 12.57 -2.95 3.57
CA LYS A 204 13.70 -2.01 3.72
C LYS A 204 14.18 -1.86 5.17
N GLY A 205 14.21 -2.97 5.92
CA GLY A 205 14.67 -3.00 7.32
C GLY A 205 13.66 -2.55 8.37
N ARG A 206 12.42 -2.21 8.00
CA ARG A 206 11.33 -1.85 8.93
C ARG A 206 10.24 -2.93 8.93
N SER A 207 9.61 -3.19 10.08
CA SER A 207 8.41 -4.04 10.13
C SER A 207 7.30 -3.37 9.33
N SER A 208 6.55 -4.16 8.58
CA SER A 208 5.41 -3.69 7.80
C SER A 208 4.40 -4.82 7.65
N TYR A 209 3.12 -4.47 7.70
CA TYR A 209 2.07 -5.35 7.21
C TYR A 209 2.22 -5.52 5.69
N ARG A 210 2.54 -6.74 5.25
CA ARG A 210 2.67 -7.08 3.83
C ARG A 210 1.55 -8.02 3.42
N MET A 211 0.87 -7.70 2.33
CA MET A 211 -0.17 -8.54 1.75
C MET A 211 0.14 -8.84 0.28
N MET A 212 0.05 -10.11 -0.13
CA MET A 212 0.09 -10.54 -1.51
C MET A 212 -1.26 -11.11 -1.91
N MET A 213 -1.89 -10.48 -2.90
CA MET A 213 -3.12 -10.96 -3.52
C MET A 213 -2.80 -11.59 -4.88
N PRO A 214 -3.18 -12.85 -5.13
CA PRO A 214 -2.87 -13.50 -6.40
C PRO A 214 -3.70 -12.92 -7.56
N GLU A 215 -3.04 -12.75 -8.70
CA GLU A 215 -3.67 -12.52 -10.00
C GLU A 215 -3.29 -13.68 -10.93
N TYR A 216 -4.28 -14.29 -11.57
CA TYR A 216 -4.05 -15.40 -12.49
C TYR A 216 -4.11 -14.93 -13.94
N TYR A 217 -3.21 -15.44 -14.77
CA TYR A 217 -3.22 -15.17 -16.20
C TYR A 217 -4.55 -15.60 -16.83
N ALA A 218 -5.09 -14.73 -17.67
CA ALA A 218 -6.24 -14.99 -18.52
C ALA A 218 -5.81 -14.93 -20.00
N ALA A 219 -6.71 -15.31 -20.92
CA ALA A 219 -6.44 -15.26 -22.35
C ALA A 219 -6.02 -13.85 -22.83
N SER A 220 -6.58 -12.79 -22.23
CA SER A 220 -6.20 -11.40 -22.51
C SER A 220 -4.80 -11.00 -22.04
N CYS A 221 -4.10 -11.88 -21.32
CA CYS A 221 -2.73 -11.66 -20.85
C CYS A 221 -1.66 -12.28 -21.75
N LEU A 222 -2.06 -13.10 -22.73
CA LEU A 222 -1.20 -13.74 -23.72
C LEU A 222 -1.13 -12.89 -25.00
#